data_AF-B3RPX2-F1
#
_entry.id   AF-B3RPX2-F1
#
_cell.length_a   1.000
_cell.length_b   1.000
_cell.length_c   1.000
_cell.angle_alpha   90.00
_cell.angle_beta   90.00
_cell.angle_gamma   90.00
#
_symmetry.space_group_name_H-M   'P 1'
#
loop_
_entity.id
_entity.type
_entity.pdbx_description
1 polymer ?
#
loop_
_entity_poly.entity_id
_entity_poly.type
_entity_poly.pdbx_seq_one_letter_code
_entity_poly.pdbx_strand_id
1 'polypeptide(L)'
;MAACLQTLQDQGVIKRTCVLCCHPCEIECFGSCNHPVCYKCMTKLRILCQDNYCPVCRSCLEKVVYTDRVQPFEELDINSMHQCKTLPGLYFVSSESLYLCQQLLVHRCQICITKPTFKNFNNFLGHMKDTHKRYFCYLCIKHLKLFTHERRPYSKPDLNIHLKRGDSDNKSYKGHPVCKFCKKHYFDDDDLYLHLHNDHFSCHFCPADEYYDNYESLRAHFKSNHFLCEYDACADEKFVNAFSTDIDYKAHLALKHKHLLNRAEERRIRHIDIDLTYSRSNDSRTTGKNRRGDTYDR
;
A
#
# COMPACT_ATOMS: atom_id res chain seq x y z
N MET A 1 25.00 -23.46 2.05
CA MET A 1 24.43 -24.73 2.58
C MET A 1 25.01 -25.03 3.95
N ALA A 2 24.46 -24.46 5.02
CA ALA A 2 24.60 -24.89 6.42
C ALA A 2 24.14 -23.75 7.35
N ALA A 3 22.90 -23.80 7.83
CA ALA A 3 22.43 -23.18 9.08
C ALA A 3 20.90 -23.24 9.16
N CYS A 4 20.33 -24.41 9.46
CA CYS A 4 19.01 -24.52 10.07
C CYS A 4 18.80 -25.92 10.67
N LEU A 5 19.78 -26.41 11.44
CA LEU A 5 19.70 -27.68 12.15
C LEU A 5 20.22 -27.48 13.58
N GLN A 6 19.33 -27.01 14.45
CA GLN A 6 19.37 -27.00 15.92
C GLN A 6 17.97 -26.45 16.27
N THR A 7 17.06 -27.06 17.04
CA THR A 7 17.14 -27.93 18.23
C THR A 7 15.68 -28.43 18.42
N LEU A 8 15.31 -29.68 18.76
CA LEU A 8 15.37 -30.37 20.05
C LEU A 8 14.84 -31.81 19.83
N GLN A 9 15.52 -32.79 20.41
CA GLN A 9 15.03 -34.17 20.53
C GLN A 9 14.26 -34.31 21.84
N ASP A 10 12.98 -34.66 21.75
CA ASP A 10 12.27 -35.45 22.77
C ASP A 10 11.18 -36.27 22.05
N GLN A 11 11.28 -37.59 22.22
CA GLN A 11 10.37 -38.69 21.85
C GLN A 11 9.24 -38.43 20.81
N GLY A 12 9.39 -39.02 19.62
CA GLY A 12 8.29 -39.37 18.71
C GLY A 12 7.89 -38.31 17.67
N VAL A 13 8.53 -38.38 16.49
CA VAL A 13 8.26 -37.57 15.28
C VAL A 13 8.61 -36.08 15.41
N ILE A 14 9.80 -35.68 14.95
CA ILE A 14 10.18 -34.27 14.77
C ILE A 14 9.27 -33.66 13.68
N LYS A 15 8.16 -33.01 14.07
CA LYS A 15 7.36 -32.21 13.14
C LYS A 15 8.15 -30.93 12.80
N ARG A 16 8.62 -30.82 11.56
CA ARG A 16 9.29 -29.62 11.05
C ARG A 16 8.34 -28.42 11.09
N THR A 17 8.85 -27.26 11.44
CA THR A 17 8.07 -26.01 11.50
C THR A 17 8.15 -25.25 10.19
N CYS A 18 7.03 -24.69 9.74
CA CYS A 18 6.98 -23.90 8.51
C CYS A 18 7.75 -22.59 8.66
N VAL A 19 8.60 -22.25 7.69
CA VAL A 19 9.33 -20.97 7.66
C VAL A 19 8.42 -19.75 7.47
N LEU A 20 7.20 -19.94 6.96
CA LEU A 20 6.26 -18.85 6.69
C LEU A 20 5.28 -18.57 7.83
N CYS A 21 4.72 -19.62 8.41
CA CYS A 21 3.71 -19.47 9.46
C CYS A 21 4.19 -19.92 10.85
N CYS A 22 5.38 -20.49 10.97
CA CYS A 22 5.94 -21.01 12.22
C CYS A 22 5.09 -22.10 12.91
N HIS A 23 4.11 -22.68 12.21
CA HIS A 23 3.31 -23.81 12.70
C HIS A 23 3.96 -25.14 12.32
N PRO A 24 3.73 -26.22 13.09
CA PRO A 24 4.19 -27.56 12.74
C PRO A 24 3.56 -28.03 11.42
N CYS A 25 4.39 -28.64 10.57
CA CYS A 25 4.03 -29.18 9.27
C CYS A 25 3.85 -30.69 9.37
N GLU A 26 2.66 -31.16 8.99
CA GLU A 26 2.43 -32.60 8.74
C GLU A 26 2.70 -32.95 7.28
N ILE A 27 2.47 -31.99 6.38
CA ILE A 27 2.74 -32.09 4.95
C ILE A 27 3.63 -30.93 4.55
N GLU A 28 4.76 -31.26 3.96
CA GLU A 28 5.71 -30.32 3.37
C GLU A 28 5.48 -30.22 1.87
N CYS A 29 5.79 -29.05 1.32
CA CYS A 29 5.68 -28.74 -0.08
C CYS A 29 6.94 -28.05 -0.56
N PHE A 30 7.46 -28.50 -1.68
CA PHE A 30 8.64 -27.93 -2.32
C PHE A 30 8.59 -28.17 -3.83
N GLY A 31 9.35 -27.39 -4.59
CA GLY A 31 9.61 -27.64 -6.01
C GLY A 31 11.09 -27.94 -6.24
N SER A 32 11.59 -27.65 -7.43
CA SER A 32 12.99 -27.91 -7.84
C SER A 32 14.05 -27.24 -6.96
N CYS A 33 13.70 -26.20 -6.20
CA CYS A 33 14.63 -25.55 -5.27
C CYS A 33 14.76 -26.24 -3.91
N ASN A 34 14.00 -27.32 -3.65
CA ASN A 34 14.05 -28.13 -2.43
C ASN A 34 13.86 -27.35 -1.10
N HIS A 35 13.26 -26.15 -1.14
CA HIS A 35 12.91 -25.39 0.07
C HIS A 35 11.53 -25.78 0.59
N PRO A 36 11.42 -26.43 1.77
CA PRO A 36 10.15 -26.91 2.30
C PRO A 36 9.30 -25.79 2.89
N VAL A 37 8.01 -25.83 2.58
CA VAL A 37 6.96 -24.94 3.10
C VAL A 37 5.74 -25.78 3.45
N CYS A 38 4.96 -25.42 4.46
CA CYS A 38 3.76 -26.19 4.78
C CYS A 38 2.71 -26.13 3.65
N TYR A 39 1.91 -27.18 3.54
CA TYR A 39 0.84 -27.24 2.54
C TYR A 39 -0.11 -26.05 2.58
N LYS A 40 -0.49 -25.55 3.77
CA LYS A 40 -1.39 -24.39 3.90
C LYS A 40 -0.81 -23.14 3.26
N CYS A 41 0.45 -22.81 3.56
CA CYS A 41 1.12 -21.63 3.02
C CYS A 41 1.39 -21.78 1.53
N MET A 42 1.83 -22.95 1.08
CA MET A 42 2.06 -23.20 -0.34
C MET A 42 0.75 -23.12 -1.15
N THR A 43 -0.33 -23.73 -0.66
CA THR A 43 -1.67 -23.62 -1.28
C THR A 43 -2.13 -22.16 -1.31
N LYS A 44 -1.90 -21.38 -0.24
CA LYS A 44 -2.26 -19.96 -0.20
C LYS A 44 -1.53 -19.15 -1.28
N LEU A 45 -0.21 -19.34 -1.40
CA LEU A 45 0.61 -18.68 -2.42
C LEU A 45 0.17 -19.04 -3.84
N ARG A 46 0.06 -20.34 -4.14
CA ARG A 46 -0.27 -20.84 -5.48
C ARG A 46 -1.69 -20.48 -5.91
N ILE A 47 -2.66 -20.57 -5.00
CA ILE A 47 -4.08 -20.49 -5.35
C ILE A 47 -4.65 -19.11 -5.10
N LEU A 48 -4.42 -18.53 -3.91
CA LEU A 48 -5.03 -17.25 -3.56
C LEU A 48 -4.18 -16.07 -4.04
N CYS A 49 -2.86 -16.17 -3.94
CA CYS A 49 -1.95 -15.13 -4.41
C CYS A 49 -1.58 -15.27 -5.89
N GLN A 50 -1.82 -16.44 -6.50
CA GLN A 50 -1.40 -16.76 -7.88
C GLN A 50 0.11 -16.55 -8.09
N ASP A 51 0.89 -16.79 -7.03
CA ASP A 51 2.33 -16.61 -7.03
C ASP A 51 3.02 -17.96 -7.23
N ASN A 52 3.88 -18.04 -8.26
CA ASN A 52 4.61 -19.24 -8.61
C ASN A 52 6.06 -19.24 -8.10
N TYR A 53 6.49 -18.22 -7.36
CA TYR A 53 7.85 -18.14 -6.85
C TYR A 53 8.01 -18.82 -5.48
N CYS A 54 9.20 -19.36 -5.25
CA CYS A 54 9.58 -19.88 -3.94
C CYS A 54 9.65 -18.72 -2.93
N PRO A 55 9.00 -18.81 -1.76
CA PRO A 55 9.05 -17.76 -0.76
C PRO A 55 10.43 -17.59 -0.10
N VAL A 56 11.32 -18.59 -0.22
CA VAL A 56 12.65 -18.58 0.40
C VAL A 56 13.70 -18.03 -0.57
N CYS A 57 13.79 -18.59 -1.77
CA CYS A 57 14.84 -18.26 -2.74
C CYS A 57 14.36 -17.49 -3.97
N ARG A 58 13.06 -17.21 -4.09
CA ARG A 58 12.42 -16.54 -5.24
C ARG A 58 12.61 -17.22 -6.60
N SER A 59 13.06 -18.48 -6.65
CA SER A 59 13.08 -19.26 -7.88
C SER A 59 11.66 -19.57 -8.36
N CYS A 60 11.43 -19.58 -9.68
CA CYS A 60 10.15 -19.99 -10.26
C CYS A 60 9.92 -21.49 -10.04
N LEU A 61 8.76 -21.84 -9.48
CA LEU A 61 8.35 -23.22 -9.21
C LEU A 61 7.27 -23.62 -10.21
N GLU A 62 7.63 -24.20 -11.35
CA GLU A 62 6.60 -24.68 -12.29
C GLU A 62 5.79 -25.82 -11.69
N LYS A 63 6.48 -26.73 -11.00
CA LYS A 63 5.92 -27.91 -10.35
C LYS A 63 6.20 -27.88 -8.86
N VAL A 64 5.18 -28.18 -8.07
CA VAL A 64 5.24 -28.27 -6.61
C VAL A 64 4.68 -29.60 -6.18
N VAL A 65 5.41 -30.32 -5.34
CA VAL A 65 4.99 -31.61 -4.79
C VAL A 65 4.57 -31.43 -3.33
N TYR A 66 3.46 -32.07 -2.96
CA TYR A 66 2.94 -32.17 -1.60
C TYR A 66 3.27 -33.56 -1.08
N THR A 67 4.09 -33.63 -0.04
CA THR A 67 4.63 -34.88 0.50
C THR A 67 4.69 -34.85 2.02
N ASP A 68 4.44 -36.01 2.62
CA ASP A 68 4.65 -36.32 4.03
C ASP A 68 6.06 -36.88 4.30
N ARG A 69 6.81 -37.21 3.23
CA ARG A 69 8.18 -37.76 3.28
C ARG A 69 9.22 -36.74 2.87
N VAL A 70 10.38 -36.83 3.52
CA VAL A 70 11.56 -36.01 3.21
C VAL A 70 12.36 -36.68 2.09
N GLN A 71 12.20 -36.22 0.86
CA GLN A 71 13.03 -36.64 -0.28
C GLN A 71 13.32 -35.43 -1.18
N PRO A 72 14.50 -35.35 -1.83
CA PRO A 72 14.78 -34.33 -2.84
C PRO A 72 13.83 -34.42 -4.04
N PHE A 73 13.53 -33.28 -4.66
CA PHE A 73 12.63 -33.17 -5.81
C PHE A 73 13.06 -34.03 -6.99
N GLU A 74 14.38 -34.20 -7.18
CA GLU A 74 14.98 -34.96 -8.28
C GLU A 74 14.70 -36.48 -8.19
N GLU A 75 14.46 -36.99 -6.97
CA GLU A 75 14.22 -38.41 -6.71
C GLU A 75 12.73 -38.78 -6.81
N LEU A 76 11.85 -37.79 -6.99
CA LEU A 76 10.42 -37.98 -7.02
C LEU A 76 9.93 -38.33 -8.43
N ASP A 77 9.23 -39.44 -8.56
CA ASP A 77 8.51 -39.77 -9.80
C ASP A 77 7.19 -38.98 -9.87
N ILE A 78 7.29 -37.73 -10.35
CA ILE A 78 6.16 -36.80 -10.43
C ILE A 78 5.02 -37.33 -11.33
N ASN A 79 5.35 -38.17 -12.31
CA ASN A 79 4.39 -38.63 -13.31
C ASN A 79 3.41 -39.68 -12.77
N SER A 80 3.79 -40.41 -11.72
CA SER A 80 2.91 -41.39 -11.05
C SER A 80 2.04 -40.77 -9.94
N MET A 81 2.21 -39.48 -9.64
CA MET A 81 1.53 -38.79 -8.54
C MET A 81 0.12 -38.30 -8.91
N HIS A 82 -0.70 -38.08 -7.89
CA HIS A 82 -2.01 -37.46 -8.09
C HIS A 82 -1.84 -36.00 -8.48
N GLN A 83 -2.42 -35.60 -9.60
CA GLN A 83 -2.45 -34.20 -10.02
C GLN A 83 -3.76 -33.53 -9.61
N CYS A 84 -3.67 -32.28 -9.16
CA CYS A 84 -4.86 -31.47 -8.96
C CYS A 84 -5.50 -31.13 -10.31
N LYS A 85 -6.73 -31.59 -10.56
CA LYS A 85 -7.48 -31.29 -11.79
C LYS A 85 -7.75 -29.80 -11.98
N THR A 86 -7.92 -29.06 -10.88
CA THR A 86 -8.28 -27.64 -10.93
C THR A 86 -7.09 -26.72 -11.15
N LEU A 87 -5.86 -27.15 -10.84
CA LEU A 87 -4.65 -26.34 -10.99
C LEU A 87 -3.46 -27.18 -11.46
N PRO A 88 -3.02 -27.01 -12.71
CA PRO A 88 -1.83 -27.70 -13.21
C PRO A 88 -0.58 -27.25 -12.45
N GLY A 89 0.37 -28.18 -12.25
CA GLY A 89 1.62 -27.93 -11.54
C GLY A 89 1.61 -28.25 -10.04
N LEU A 90 0.47 -28.68 -9.47
CA LEU A 90 0.39 -29.22 -8.10
C LEU A 90 0.28 -30.74 -8.13
N TYR A 91 1.26 -31.41 -7.53
CA TYR A 91 1.37 -32.87 -7.46
C TYR A 91 1.31 -33.34 -6.02
N PHE A 92 0.63 -34.45 -5.77
CA PHE A 92 0.35 -34.98 -4.45
C PHE A 92 0.78 -36.43 -4.37
N VAL A 93 1.66 -36.73 -3.42
CA VAL A 93 2.17 -38.10 -3.19
C VAL A 93 1.05 -39.02 -2.68
N SER A 94 0.16 -38.49 -1.84
CA SER A 94 -0.93 -39.25 -1.22
C SER A 94 -2.31 -38.67 -1.56
N SER A 95 -3.33 -39.53 -1.59
CA SER A 95 -4.73 -39.09 -1.71
C SER A 95 -5.17 -38.22 -0.51
N GLU A 96 -4.57 -38.44 0.66
CA GLU A 96 -4.79 -37.65 1.86
C GLU A 96 -4.32 -36.20 1.71
N SER A 97 -3.11 -35.98 1.18
CA SER A 97 -2.59 -34.62 0.98
C SER A 97 -3.43 -33.83 -0.04
N LEU A 98 -3.92 -34.50 -1.08
CA LEU A 98 -4.89 -33.93 -2.02
C LEU A 98 -6.20 -33.55 -1.32
N TYR A 99 -6.75 -34.44 -0.49
CA TYR A 99 -7.98 -34.18 0.27
C TYR A 99 -7.81 -32.96 1.20
N LEU A 100 -6.72 -32.90 1.97
CA LEU A 100 -6.46 -31.78 2.88
C LEU A 100 -6.31 -30.44 2.15
N CYS A 101 -5.65 -30.43 0.99
CA CYS A 101 -5.56 -29.25 0.14
C CYS A 101 -6.95 -28.81 -0.36
N GLN A 102 -7.77 -29.74 -0.85
CA GLN A 102 -9.15 -29.45 -1.27
C GLN A 102 -9.98 -28.89 -0.12
N GLN A 103 -9.83 -29.44 1.09
CA GLN A 103 -10.54 -28.97 2.28
C GLN A 103 -10.25 -27.50 2.61
N LEU A 104 -9.04 -26.98 2.34
CA LEU A 104 -8.72 -25.56 2.53
C LEU A 104 -9.54 -24.65 1.62
N LEU A 105 -9.84 -25.12 0.41
CA LEU A 105 -10.52 -24.35 -0.65
C LEU A 105 -12.05 -24.38 -0.52
N VAL A 106 -12.61 -25.38 0.17
CA VAL A 106 -14.05 -25.51 0.34
C VAL A 106 -14.62 -24.32 1.15
N HIS A 107 -15.65 -23.69 0.59
CA HIS A 107 -16.44 -22.68 1.29
C HIS A 107 -17.41 -23.34 2.26
N ARG A 108 -16.98 -23.52 3.51
CA ARG A 108 -17.80 -24.13 4.57
C ARG A 108 -18.39 -23.07 5.49
N CYS A 109 -19.65 -23.24 5.90
CA CYS A 109 -20.21 -22.44 6.99
C CYS A 109 -19.57 -22.81 8.33
N GLN A 110 -19.15 -21.79 9.09
CA GLN A 110 -18.54 -21.95 10.40
C GLN A 110 -19.55 -21.90 11.56
N ILE A 111 -20.77 -21.41 11.30
CA ILE A 111 -21.79 -21.16 12.33
C ILE A 111 -22.84 -22.27 12.34
N CYS A 112 -23.24 -22.77 11.17
CA CYS A 112 -24.17 -23.90 11.07
C CYS A 112 -23.58 -25.18 11.68
N ILE A 113 -24.41 -25.91 12.44
CA ILE A 113 -24.07 -27.23 12.98
C ILE A 113 -23.81 -28.24 11.85
N THR A 114 -24.64 -28.18 10.80
CA THR A 114 -24.54 -29.05 9.62
C THR A 114 -23.36 -28.72 8.69
N LYS A 115 -22.65 -27.60 8.93
CA LYS A 115 -21.49 -27.12 8.16
C LYS A 115 -21.67 -27.29 6.63
N PRO A 116 -22.75 -26.73 6.03
CA PRO A 116 -22.98 -26.83 4.60
C PRO A 116 -21.78 -26.26 3.82
N THR A 117 -21.46 -26.93 2.72
CA THR A 117 -20.39 -26.54 1.79
C THR A 117 -21.00 -25.89 0.55
N PHE A 118 -20.40 -24.82 0.08
CA PHE A 118 -20.87 -24.07 -1.09
C PHE A 118 -19.89 -24.18 -2.24
N LYS A 119 -20.41 -24.28 -3.47
CA LYS A 119 -19.59 -24.31 -4.69
C LYS A 119 -18.85 -22.98 -4.93
N ASN A 120 -19.55 -21.86 -4.69
CA ASN A 120 -19.06 -20.52 -4.98
C ASN A 120 -19.05 -19.66 -3.70
N PHE A 121 -18.07 -18.77 -3.61
CA PHE A 121 -17.96 -17.85 -2.47
C PHE A 121 -19.20 -16.93 -2.34
N ASN A 122 -19.80 -16.49 -3.45
CA ASN A 122 -21.01 -15.65 -3.42
C ASN A 122 -22.22 -16.36 -2.78
N ASN A 123 -22.39 -17.66 -3.03
CA ASN A 123 -23.47 -18.44 -2.41
C ASN A 123 -23.25 -18.57 -0.91
N PHE A 124 -21.99 -18.73 -0.48
CA PHE A 124 -21.61 -18.69 0.93
C PHE A 124 -21.90 -17.32 1.56
N LEU A 125 -21.56 -16.21 0.88
CA LEU A 125 -21.89 -14.86 1.37
C LEU A 125 -23.41 -14.65 1.52
N GLY A 126 -24.20 -15.14 0.57
CA GLY A 126 -25.66 -15.13 0.64
C GLY A 126 -26.18 -15.91 1.85
N HIS A 127 -25.71 -17.16 2.04
CA HIS A 127 -26.07 -17.98 3.19
C HIS A 127 -25.74 -17.29 4.52
N MET A 128 -24.53 -16.72 4.66
CA MET A 128 -24.10 -16.03 5.87
C MET A 128 -24.94 -14.77 6.15
N LYS A 129 -25.32 -14.03 5.10
CA LYS A 129 -26.20 -12.87 5.21
C LYS A 129 -27.62 -13.27 5.59
N ASP A 130 -28.21 -14.27 4.93
CA ASP A 130 -29.63 -14.56 5.06
C ASP A 130 -29.93 -15.37 6.32
N THR A 131 -29.10 -16.38 6.60
CA THR A 131 -29.28 -17.34 7.71
C THR A 131 -28.68 -16.81 9.01
N HIS A 132 -27.49 -16.20 8.96
CA HIS A 132 -26.77 -15.80 10.17
C HIS A 132 -26.75 -14.29 10.43
N LYS A 133 -27.26 -13.46 9.50
CA LYS A 133 -27.16 -12.00 9.58
C LYS A 133 -25.72 -11.54 9.86
N ARG A 134 -24.76 -12.22 9.24
CA ARG A 134 -23.32 -11.93 9.31
C ARG A 134 -22.81 -11.45 7.96
N TYR A 135 -21.85 -10.54 8.00
CA TYR A 135 -21.31 -9.84 6.85
C TYR A 135 -19.78 -9.90 6.86
N PHE A 136 -19.16 -9.75 5.71
CA PHE A 136 -17.71 -9.67 5.57
C PHE A 136 -17.33 -8.30 5.02
N CYS A 137 -16.17 -7.78 5.41
CA CYS A 137 -15.66 -6.52 4.87
C CYS A 137 -15.29 -6.68 3.39
N TYR A 138 -15.86 -5.85 2.51
CA TYR A 138 -15.63 -5.92 1.07
C TYR A 138 -14.18 -5.57 0.69
N LEU A 139 -13.55 -4.64 1.43
CA LEU A 139 -12.14 -4.27 1.24
C LEU A 139 -11.24 -5.46 1.60
N CYS A 140 -11.47 -6.09 2.75
CA CYS A 140 -10.74 -7.30 3.14
C CYS A 140 -10.95 -8.47 2.17
N ILE A 141 -12.13 -8.60 1.56
CA ILE A 141 -12.36 -9.64 0.54
C ILE A 141 -11.52 -9.39 -0.70
N LYS A 142 -11.45 -8.14 -1.16
CA LYS A 142 -10.76 -7.75 -2.38
C LYS A 142 -9.23 -7.79 -2.23
N HIS A 143 -8.71 -7.24 -1.13
CA HIS A 143 -7.28 -7.02 -0.95
C HIS A 143 -6.58 -8.16 -0.18
N LEU A 144 -7.25 -8.76 0.83
CA LEU A 144 -6.63 -9.85 1.59
C LEU A 144 -6.86 -11.21 0.93
N LYS A 145 -5.77 -11.93 0.66
CA LYS A 145 -5.77 -13.29 0.11
C LYS A 145 -5.96 -14.34 1.21
N LEU A 146 -7.14 -14.35 1.83
CA LEU A 146 -7.50 -15.28 2.92
C LEU A 146 -8.43 -16.40 2.45
N PHE A 147 -8.24 -17.59 3.02
CA PHE A 147 -9.20 -18.69 2.83
C PHE A 147 -10.54 -18.35 3.48
N THR A 148 -11.63 -18.97 3.03
CA THR A 148 -12.97 -18.71 3.59
C THR A 148 -13.05 -18.93 5.09
N HIS A 149 -12.35 -19.94 5.60
CA HIS A 149 -12.34 -20.24 7.03
C HIS A 149 -11.43 -19.31 7.86
N GLU A 150 -10.52 -18.58 7.23
CA GLU A 150 -9.70 -17.56 7.90
C GLU A 150 -10.43 -16.21 8.01
N ARG A 151 -11.52 -16.02 7.25
CA ARG A 151 -12.25 -14.76 7.21
C ARG A 151 -13.16 -14.62 8.43
N ARG A 152 -13.12 -13.44 9.05
CA ARG A 152 -13.98 -13.09 10.18
C ARG A 152 -15.38 -12.66 9.72
N PRO A 153 -16.45 -13.32 10.19
CA PRO A 153 -17.81 -12.82 10.01
C PRO A 153 -18.12 -11.74 11.06
N TYR A 154 -18.67 -10.62 10.61
CA TYR A 154 -19.06 -9.48 11.45
C TYR A 154 -20.58 -9.36 11.54
N SER A 155 -21.09 -8.84 12.65
CA SER A 155 -22.45 -8.29 12.67
C SER A 155 -22.47 -6.91 11.97
N LYS A 156 -23.64 -6.35 11.67
CA LYS A 156 -23.74 -4.98 11.11
C LYS A 156 -23.03 -3.91 11.98
N PRO A 157 -23.26 -3.83 13.30
CA PRO A 157 -22.57 -2.85 14.12
C PRO A 157 -21.05 -3.12 14.18
N ASP A 158 -20.64 -4.37 14.30
CA ASP A 158 -19.21 -4.73 14.36
C ASP A 158 -18.49 -4.38 13.05
N LEU A 159 -19.14 -4.56 11.90
CA LEU A 159 -18.56 -4.19 10.61
C LEU A 159 -18.34 -2.68 10.50
N ASN A 160 -19.25 -1.86 11.02
CA ASN A 160 -19.05 -0.40 11.05
C ASN A 160 -17.91 0.01 11.98
N ILE A 161 -17.73 -0.70 13.10
CA ILE A 161 -16.60 -0.48 14.01
C ILE A 161 -15.30 -0.89 13.31
N HIS A 162 -15.27 -2.05 12.67
CA HIS A 162 -14.15 -2.54 11.88
C HIS A 162 -13.69 -1.53 10.82
N LEU A 163 -14.64 -0.98 10.05
CA LEU A 163 -14.33 0.03 9.02
C LEU A 163 -13.72 1.32 9.61
N LYS A 164 -14.17 1.76 10.80
CA LYS A 164 -13.78 3.07 11.37
C LYS A 164 -12.59 3.03 12.33
N ARG A 165 -12.47 1.97 13.12
CA ARG A 165 -11.52 1.85 14.25
C ARG A 165 -10.69 0.57 14.19
N GLY A 166 -11.00 -0.33 13.26
CA GLY A 166 -10.41 -1.65 13.19
C GLY A 166 -11.04 -2.64 14.16
N ASP A 167 -10.43 -3.81 14.26
CA ASP A 167 -10.88 -4.91 15.12
C ASP A 167 -10.34 -4.69 16.54
N SER A 168 -11.19 -4.88 17.55
CA SER A 168 -10.84 -4.78 18.98
C SER A 168 -9.64 -5.63 19.38
N ASP A 169 -9.48 -6.76 18.70
CA ASP A 169 -8.47 -7.77 19.02
C ASP A 169 -7.09 -7.43 18.44
N ASN A 170 -7.05 -6.55 17.42
CA ASN A 170 -5.83 -6.17 16.72
C ASN A 170 -5.57 -4.68 16.85
N LYS A 171 -4.96 -4.26 17.96
CA LYS A 171 -4.61 -2.84 18.24
C LYS A 171 -3.75 -2.19 17.16
N SER A 172 -3.01 -2.98 16.37
CA SER A 172 -2.17 -2.48 15.27
C SER A 172 -2.98 -2.06 14.05
N TYR A 173 -4.20 -2.57 13.88
CA TYR A 173 -5.03 -2.30 12.70
C TYR A 173 -6.02 -1.18 13.01
N LYS A 174 -5.81 0.01 12.42
CA LYS A 174 -6.60 1.23 12.72
C LYS A 174 -7.91 1.35 11.92
N GLY A 175 -8.32 0.30 11.23
CA GLY A 175 -9.47 0.30 10.33
C GLY A 175 -9.12 0.80 8.92
N HIS A 176 -10.15 1.12 8.15
CA HIS A 176 -10.03 1.49 6.75
C HIS A 176 -10.13 3.01 6.57
N PRO A 177 -9.07 3.68 6.05
CA PRO A 177 -9.06 5.12 5.88
C PRO A 177 -10.20 5.61 5.00
N VAL A 178 -10.70 6.81 5.28
CA VAL A 178 -11.85 7.40 4.58
C VAL A 178 -11.41 8.66 3.84
N CYS A 179 -11.84 8.79 2.59
CA CYS A 179 -11.67 10.04 1.86
C CYS A 179 -12.58 11.13 2.44
N LYS A 180 -12.00 12.29 2.75
CA LYS A 180 -12.72 13.45 3.33
C LYS A 180 -13.80 14.01 2.38
N PHE A 181 -13.60 13.87 1.08
CA PHE A 181 -14.50 14.39 0.04
C PHE A 181 -15.56 13.35 -0.35
N CYS A 182 -15.10 12.16 -0.76
CA CYS A 182 -15.97 11.10 -1.26
C CYS A 182 -16.70 10.31 -0.15
N LYS A 183 -16.22 10.38 1.11
CA LYS A 183 -16.70 9.58 2.25
C LYS A 183 -16.67 8.07 2.02
N LYS A 184 -15.82 7.61 1.09
CA LYS A 184 -15.59 6.19 0.78
C LYS A 184 -14.39 5.66 1.58
N HIS A 185 -14.47 4.40 1.99
CA HIS A 185 -13.39 3.70 2.68
C HIS A 185 -12.44 3.02 1.69
N TYR A 186 -11.14 3.09 1.98
CA TYR A 186 -10.02 2.52 1.22
C TYR A 186 -9.30 1.47 2.06
N PHE A 187 -8.52 0.58 1.43
CA PHE A 187 -7.91 -0.55 2.13
C PHE A 187 -6.84 -0.08 3.13
N ASP A 188 -5.91 0.76 2.67
CA ASP A 188 -4.82 1.36 3.43
C ASP A 188 -4.63 2.85 3.04
N ASP A 189 -3.68 3.51 3.71
CA ASP A 189 -3.39 4.93 3.49
C ASP A 189 -2.77 5.17 2.10
N ASP A 190 -2.07 4.16 1.53
CA ASP A 190 -1.48 4.22 0.19
C ASP A 190 -2.57 4.23 -0.90
N ASP A 191 -3.58 3.36 -0.78
CA ASP A 191 -4.74 3.34 -1.66
C ASP A 191 -5.55 4.65 -1.54
N LEU A 192 -5.65 5.21 -0.34
CA LEU A 192 -6.26 6.53 -0.15
C LEU A 192 -5.45 7.62 -0.85
N TYR A 193 -4.14 7.63 -0.69
CA TYR A 193 -3.25 8.61 -1.31
C TYR A 193 -3.36 8.56 -2.83
N LEU A 194 -3.35 7.35 -3.42
CA LEU A 194 -3.53 7.16 -4.85
C LEU A 194 -4.89 7.69 -5.32
N HIS A 195 -5.96 7.47 -4.54
CA HIS A 195 -7.27 8.04 -4.83
C HIS A 195 -7.27 9.57 -4.76
N LEU A 196 -6.69 10.16 -3.72
CA LEU A 196 -6.58 11.61 -3.57
C LEU A 196 -5.80 12.24 -4.72
N HIS A 197 -4.73 11.62 -5.17
CA HIS A 197 -3.91 12.12 -6.26
C HIS A 197 -4.60 12.04 -7.64
N ASN A 198 -5.40 10.99 -7.88
CA ASN A 198 -6.02 10.77 -9.19
C ASN A 198 -7.40 11.41 -9.32
N ASP A 199 -8.20 11.38 -8.26
CA ASP A 199 -9.62 11.79 -8.30
C ASP A 199 -9.86 13.18 -7.67
N HIS A 200 -8.88 13.74 -6.97
CA HIS A 200 -8.97 15.06 -6.35
C HIS A 200 -7.91 16.02 -6.89
N PHE A 201 -8.25 17.31 -6.91
CA PHE A 201 -7.37 18.33 -7.45
C PHE A 201 -6.32 18.72 -6.42
N SER A 202 -5.05 18.78 -6.82
CA SER A 202 -3.97 19.31 -5.98
C SER A 202 -3.43 20.61 -6.54
N CYS A 203 -3.03 21.54 -5.68
CA CYS A 203 -2.29 22.71 -6.09
C CYS A 203 -0.86 22.31 -6.48
N HIS A 204 -0.37 22.75 -7.65
CA HIS A 204 0.99 22.45 -8.11
C HIS A 204 2.07 23.34 -7.45
N PHE A 205 1.65 24.45 -6.84
CA PHE A 205 2.56 25.42 -6.22
C PHE A 205 2.71 25.23 -4.72
N CYS A 206 1.72 24.64 -4.06
CA CYS A 206 1.80 24.31 -2.64
C CYS A 206 2.59 23.03 -2.40
N PRO A 207 3.19 22.89 -1.21
CA PRO A 207 3.75 21.60 -0.79
C PRO A 207 2.68 20.50 -0.92
N ALA A 208 3.11 19.33 -1.37
CA ALA A 208 2.27 18.15 -1.54
C ALA A 208 1.59 17.83 -0.21
N ASP A 209 0.25 17.92 -0.15
CA ASP A 209 -0.68 17.35 0.84
C ASP A 209 -2.03 18.09 0.90
N GLU A 210 -2.21 19.18 0.13
CA GLU A 210 -3.51 19.85 0.00
C GLU A 210 -4.28 19.39 -1.24
N TYR A 211 -5.40 18.71 -0.99
CA TYR A 211 -6.33 18.23 -2.01
C TYR A 211 -7.65 19.00 -1.94
N TYR A 212 -8.30 19.13 -3.09
CA TYR A 212 -9.56 19.86 -3.29
C TYR A 212 -10.57 18.97 -4.00
N ASP A 213 -11.83 19.07 -3.59
CA ASP A 213 -12.94 18.28 -4.12
C ASP A 213 -13.33 18.68 -5.55
N ASN A 214 -13.32 19.99 -5.82
CA ASN A 214 -13.79 20.57 -7.06
C ASN A 214 -12.91 21.75 -7.49
N TYR A 215 -13.08 22.18 -8.74
CA TYR A 215 -12.32 23.29 -9.32
C TYR A 215 -12.60 24.63 -8.63
N GLU A 216 -13.80 24.86 -8.12
CA GLU A 216 -14.15 26.12 -7.45
C GLU A 216 -13.39 26.30 -6.13
N SER A 217 -13.27 25.22 -5.35
CA SER A 217 -12.47 25.15 -4.13
C SER A 217 -10.98 25.40 -4.44
N LEU A 218 -10.46 24.78 -5.50
CA LEU A 218 -9.09 25.01 -5.95
C LEU A 218 -8.88 26.45 -6.44
N ARG A 219 -9.85 27.02 -7.15
CA ARG A 219 -9.81 28.42 -7.61
C ARG A 219 -9.84 29.40 -6.45
N ALA A 220 -10.63 29.14 -5.42
CA ALA A 220 -10.64 29.92 -4.19
C ALA A 220 -9.26 29.86 -3.50
N HIS A 221 -8.63 28.68 -3.45
CA HIS A 221 -7.27 28.54 -2.97
C HIS A 221 -6.28 29.38 -3.82
N PHE A 222 -6.33 29.26 -5.16
CA PHE A 222 -5.50 30.07 -6.05
C PHE A 222 -5.71 31.58 -5.89
N LYS A 223 -6.90 32.03 -5.49
CA LYS A 223 -7.19 33.45 -5.23
C LYS A 223 -6.65 33.92 -3.87
N SER A 224 -6.61 33.04 -2.87
CA SER A 224 -6.20 33.37 -1.51
C SER A 224 -4.69 33.25 -1.27
N ASN A 225 -4.07 32.20 -1.83
CA ASN A 225 -2.69 31.83 -1.53
C ASN A 225 -1.74 32.03 -2.73
N HIS A 226 -2.29 32.26 -3.93
CA HIS A 226 -1.54 32.46 -5.17
C HIS A 226 -2.06 33.70 -5.93
N PHE A 227 -1.42 34.00 -7.05
CA PHE A 227 -1.84 35.10 -7.92
C PHE A 227 -2.63 34.54 -9.11
N LEU A 228 -3.94 34.71 -9.09
CA LEU A 228 -4.84 34.29 -10.18
C LEU A 228 -5.17 35.46 -11.10
N CYS A 229 -5.05 35.28 -12.42
CA CYS A 229 -5.52 36.25 -13.40
C CYS A 229 -7.02 36.07 -13.65
N GLU A 230 -7.82 37.11 -13.38
CA GLU A 230 -9.28 37.11 -13.59
C GLU A 230 -9.71 37.88 -14.86
N TYR A 231 -8.76 38.29 -15.72
CA TYR A 231 -9.05 39.09 -16.92
C TYR A 231 -9.56 38.23 -18.10
N ASP A 232 -10.80 38.47 -18.51
CA ASP A 232 -11.46 38.00 -19.74
C ASP A 232 -11.05 36.57 -20.18
N ALA A 233 -10.34 36.44 -21.31
CA ALA A 233 -9.92 35.16 -21.90
C ALA A 233 -9.05 34.29 -20.97
N CYS A 234 -8.38 34.88 -19.97
CA CYS A 234 -7.59 34.14 -18.98
C CYS A 234 -8.46 33.61 -17.81
N ALA A 235 -9.66 34.14 -17.61
CA ALA A 235 -10.60 33.61 -16.63
C ALA A 235 -11.29 32.31 -17.13
N ASP A 236 -11.46 32.18 -18.45
CA ASP A 236 -12.11 31.03 -19.08
C ASP A 236 -11.19 29.80 -19.20
N GLU A 237 -9.88 30.03 -19.31
CA GLU A 237 -8.87 28.96 -19.34
C GLU A 237 -8.66 28.36 -17.94
N LYS A 238 -9.17 27.14 -17.75
CA LYS A 238 -9.00 26.39 -16.49
C LYS A 238 -7.54 26.01 -16.28
N PHE A 239 -7.07 26.12 -15.03
CA PHE A 239 -5.74 25.65 -14.55
C PHE A 239 -4.48 26.41 -15.01
N VAL A 240 -4.56 27.28 -16.02
CA VAL A 240 -3.36 27.87 -16.66
C VAL A 240 -2.95 29.22 -16.06
N ASN A 241 -3.88 29.97 -15.47
CA ASN A 241 -3.67 31.39 -15.14
C ASN A 241 -3.46 31.67 -13.65
N ALA A 242 -2.84 30.71 -12.93
CA ALA A 242 -2.40 30.86 -11.55
C ALA A 242 -0.86 30.90 -11.47
N PHE A 243 -0.31 31.81 -10.68
CA PHE A 243 1.13 32.05 -10.56
C PHE A 243 1.58 31.92 -9.10
N SER A 244 2.78 31.34 -8.92
CA SER A 244 3.39 31.17 -7.59
C SER A 244 3.94 32.47 -7.00
N THR A 245 4.38 33.40 -7.85
CA THR A 245 5.00 34.66 -7.42
C THR A 245 4.31 35.88 -8.04
N ASP A 246 4.36 37.01 -7.33
CA ASP A 246 3.87 38.31 -7.80
C ASP A 246 4.59 38.77 -9.07
N ILE A 247 5.87 38.40 -9.22
CA ILE A 247 6.70 38.76 -10.37
C ILE A 247 6.18 38.08 -11.64
N ASP A 248 5.89 36.77 -11.56
CA ASP A 248 5.37 36.01 -12.70
C ASP A 248 3.97 36.50 -13.11
N TYR A 249 3.14 36.83 -12.12
CA TYR A 249 1.82 37.41 -12.35
C TYR A 249 1.91 38.79 -13.04
N LYS A 250 2.78 39.67 -12.55
CA LYS A 250 3.04 40.99 -13.17
C LYS A 250 3.59 40.85 -14.59
N ALA A 251 4.49 39.89 -14.82
CA ALA A 251 5.01 39.60 -16.16
C ALA A 251 3.89 39.15 -17.12
N HIS A 252 3.00 38.25 -16.66
CA HIS A 252 1.83 37.83 -17.42
C HIS A 252 0.91 39.02 -17.77
N LEU A 253 0.59 39.86 -16.79
CA LEU A 253 -0.24 41.05 -17.01
C LEU A 253 0.39 42.02 -18.03
N ALA A 254 1.71 42.24 -17.94
CA ALA A 254 2.44 43.11 -18.85
C ALA A 254 2.49 42.59 -20.31
N LEU A 255 2.44 41.26 -20.50
CA LEU A 255 2.50 40.63 -21.82
C LEU A 255 1.12 40.45 -22.45
N LYS A 256 0.15 39.88 -21.71
CA LYS A 256 -1.17 39.52 -22.25
C LYS A 256 -2.24 40.59 -22.03
N HIS A 257 -2.19 41.33 -20.92
CA HIS A 257 -3.25 42.28 -20.53
C HIS A 257 -2.85 43.75 -20.62
N LYS A 258 -1.70 44.08 -21.23
CA LYS A 258 -1.22 45.46 -21.41
C LYS A 258 -2.27 46.44 -21.94
N HIS A 259 -3.16 45.97 -22.81
CA HIS A 259 -4.19 46.77 -23.45
C HIS A 259 -5.41 47.07 -22.56
N LEU A 260 -5.60 46.32 -21.46
CA LEU A 260 -6.70 46.49 -20.50
C LEU A 260 -6.29 47.33 -19.27
N LEU A 261 -5.00 47.64 -19.14
CA LEU A 261 -4.43 48.30 -17.97
C LEU A 261 -4.38 49.82 -18.16
N ASN A 262 -4.79 50.58 -17.13
CA ASN A 262 -4.67 52.03 -17.15
C ASN A 262 -3.19 52.46 -17.03
N ARG A 263 -2.89 53.68 -17.53
CA ARG A 263 -1.51 54.24 -17.55
C ARG A 263 -0.80 54.30 -16.18
N ALA A 264 -1.57 54.26 -15.09
CA ALA A 264 -1.08 54.20 -13.71
C ALA A 264 -0.85 52.76 -13.20
N GLU A 265 -1.59 51.79 -13.73
CA GLU A 265 -1.41 50.36 -13.44
C GLU A 265 -0.23 49.79 -14.24
N GLU A 266 -0.05 50.23 -15.48
CA GLU A 266 1.15 49.91 -16.28
C GLU A 266 2.45 50.33 -15.58
N ARG A 267 2.46 51.49 -14.90
CA ARG A 267 3.64 51.95 -14.16
C ARG A 267 3.92 51.11 -12.92
N ARG A 268 2.87 50.66 -12.22
CA ARG A 268 2.99 49.79 -11.03
C ARG A 268 3.44 48.38 -11.38
N ILE A 269 2.98 47.83 -12.50
CA ILE A 269 3.38 46.48 -12.95
C ILE A 269 4.86 46.43 -13.38
N ARG A 270 5.38 47.52 -13.95
CA ARG A 270 6.80 47.65 -14.31
C ARG A 270 7.71 47.92 -13.11
N HIS A 271 7.14 48.21 -11.93
CA HIS A 271 7.89 48.38 -10.69
C HIS A 271 8.06 47.03 -10.01
N ILE A 272 9.28 46.51 -10.07
CA ILE A 272 9.69 45.31 -9.34
C ILE A 272 10.55 45.80 -8.18
N ASP A 273 10.02 45.70 -6.95
CA ASP A 273 10.79 45.97 -5.75
C ASP A 273 11.76 44.81 -5.53
N ILE A 274 13.03 45.04 -5.87
CA ILE A 274 14.11 44.08 -5.64
C ILE A 274 14.78 44.43 -4.32
N ASP A 275 14.42 43.72 -3.26
CA ASP A 275 15.04 43.87 -1.95
C ASP A 275 16.38 43.13 -1.92
N LEU A 276 17.42 43.78 -2.45
CA LEU A 276 18.80 43.28 -2.44
C LEU A 276 19.44 43.58 -1.07
N THR A 277 19.27 42.68 -0.10
CA THR A 277 20.11 42.68 1.10
C THR A 277 21.53 42.23 0.75
N TYR A 278 22.36 43.20 0.36
CA TYR A 278 23.78 43.00 0.15
C TYR A 278 24.49 42.87 1.50
N SER A 279 24.92 41.66 1.85
CA SER A 279 25.82 41.44 2.98
C SER A 279 27.16 42.10 2.65
N ARG A 280 27.40 43.31 3.17
CA ARG A 280 28.71 43.98 3.09
C ARG A 280 29.72 43.14 3.87
N SER A 281 30.51 42.33 3.16
CA SER A 281 31.77 41.79 3.69
C SER A 281 32.64 42.97 4.14
N ASN A 282 32.89 43.00 5.43
CA ASN A 282 33.57 44.09 6.13
C ASN A 282 35.07 44.05 5.79
N ASP A 283 35.52 44.95 4.91
CA ASP A 283 36.93 45.19 4.62
C ASP A 283 37.53 45.97 5.80
N SER A 284 38.24 45.26 6.70
CA SER A 284 38.87 45.87 7.87
C SER A 284 40.16 46.59 7.49
N ARG A 285 40.05 47.83 7.02
CA ARG A 285 41.13 48.81 7.11
C ARG A 285 41.17 49.38 8.53
N THR A 286 42.05 48.85 9.38
CA THR A 286 42.47 49.52 10.62
C THR A 286 43.79 50.24 10.39
N THR A 287 43.68 51.56 10.26
CA THR A 287 44.75 52.54 10.33
C THR A 287 45.45 52.48 11.67
N GLY A 288 46.78 52.58 11.63
CA GLY A 288 47.66 52.45 12.78
C GLY A 288 47.59 53.59 13.79
N LYS A 289 48.05 53.28 15.01
CA LYS A 289 48.56 54.26 15.96
C LYS A 289 49.70 53.64 16.79
N ASN A 290 50.91 54.14 16.54
CA ASN A 290 52.12 53.95 17.33
C ASN A 290 51.92 54.22 18.83
N ARG A 291 52.56 53.42 19.70
CA ARG A 291 53.36 53.89 20.86
C ARG A 291 54.23 52.76 21.47
N ARG A 292 55.53 52.88 21.18
CA ARG A 292 56.77 52.60 21.95
C ARG A 292 56.72 51.71 23.21
N GLY A 293 57.56 50.66 23.17
CA GLY A 293 58.68 50.38 24.09
C GLY A 293 58.37 49.94 25.52
N ASP A 294 58.73 48.70 25.88
CA ASP A 294 59.96 48.43 26.66
C ASP A 294 60.14 46.92 26.95
N THR A 295 61.41 46.56 27.01
CA THR A 295 62.07 45.27 27.33
C THR A 295 61.82 44.76 28.76
N TYR A 296 61.71 43.44 28.98
CA TYR A 296 62.62 42.58 29.79
C TYR A 296 62.04 41.18 30.12
N ASP A 297 62.93 40.18 30.07
CA ASP A 297 63.02 38.87 30.74
C ASP A 297 61.80 38.25 31.47
N ARG A 298 61.46 37.00 31.13
CA ARG A 298 61.95 35.78 31.82
C ARG A 298 61.53 34.49 31.09
#